data_AF-A0AAD5A5E8-F1
#
_entry.id   AF-A0AAD5A5E8-F1
#
_cell.length_a   1.000
_cell.length_b   1.000
_cell.length_c   1.000
_cell.angle_alpha   90.00
_cell.angle_beta   90.00
_cell.angle_gamma   90.00
#
_symmetry.space_group_name_H-M   'P 1'
#
loop_
_entity.id
_entity.type
_entity.pdbx_description
1 polymer ?
#
loop_
_entity_poly.entity_id
_entity_poly.type
_entity_poly.pdbx_seq_one_letter_code
_entity_poly.pdbx_strand_id
1 'polypeptide(L)'
;RFSALLRDKPLRSSWQKKMEAKREKEMVKQYHQQLKNNKAREKEERRKRQEENQRRRAENEKKAEIVQVIRNTTKLKRMKKKQLRKIEKRDTL
;
A
#
# COMPACT_ATOMS: atom_id res chain seq x y z
N ARG A 1 29.92 -19.11 60.15
CA ARG A 1 29.94 -19.99 58.95
C ARG A 1 29.63 -19.11 57.74
N PHE A 2 30.43 -19.24 56.68
CA PHE A 2 30.41 -18.53 55.37
C PHE A 2 30.94 -17.09 55.34
N SER A 3 32.26 -16.97 55.16
CA SER A 3 32.92 -15.72 54.72
C SER A 3 33.94 -16.04 53.63
N ALA A 4 33.46 -16.27 52.41
CA ALA A 4 34.29 -16.21 51.22
C ALA A 4 33.46 -15.59 50.10
N LEU A 5 33.41 -14.26 50.06
CA LEU A 5 33.00 -13.54 48.87
C LEU A 5 34.08 -13.80 47.81
N LEU A 6 33.89 -14.83 46.99
CA LEU A 6 34.67 -15.07 45.78
C LEU A 6 34.42 -13.86 44.85
N ARG A 7 35.28 -12.85 44.96
CA ARG A 7 35.35 -11.74 44.00
C ARG A 7 35.93 -12.29 42.72
N ASP A 8 35.06 -12.87 41.90
CA ASP A 8 35.45 -13.39 40.60
C ASP A 8 36.03 -12.23 39.76
N LYS A 9 37.16 -12.46 39.10
CA LYS A 9 37.78 -11.41 38.27
C LYS A 9 36.76 -11.07 37.17
N PRO A 10 36.33 -9.80 37.01
CA PRO A 10 35.42 -9.48 35.92
C PRO A 10 36.11 -9.85 34.62
N LEU A 11 35.46 -10.69 33.79
CA LEU A 11 35.94 -11.00 32.45
C LEU A 11 35.96 -9.70 31.62
N ARG A 12 37.08 -8.98 31.69
CA ARG A 12 37.30 -7.78 30.88
C ARG A 12 37.63 -8.25 29.47
N SER A 13 36.69 -8.11 28.55
CA SER A 13 36.98 -8.25 27.13
C SER A 13 37.99 -7.19 26.71
N SER A 14 38.94 -7.59 25.87
CA SER A 14 39.91 -6.67 25.28
C SER A 14 39.18 -5.61 24.44
N TRP A 15 39.80 -4.44 24.30
CA TRP A 15 39.26 -3.35 23.48
C TRP A 15 38.94 -3.80 22.04
N GLN A 16 39.80 -4.63 21.46
CA GLN A 16 39.62 -5.19 20.13
C GLN A 16 38.31 -6.00 20.03
N LYS A 17 38.03 -6.90 20.99
CA LYS A 17 36.79 -7.69 21.01
C LYS A 17 35.54 -6.79 21.13
N LYS A 18 35.64 -5.68 21.86
CA LYS A 18 34.53 -4.70 21.96
C LYS A 18 34.29 -3.99 20.63
N MET A 19 35.36 -3.67 19.89
CA MET A 19 35.26 -3.04 18.58
C MET A 19 34.70 -4.01 17.52
N GLU A 20 35.10 -5.28 17.56
CA GLU A 20 34.53 -6.33 16.70
C GLU A 20 33.03 -6.49 16.95
N ALA A 21 32.61 -6.66 18.22
CA ALA A 21 31.20 -6.76 18.57
C ALA A 21 30.37 -5.51 18.19
N LYS A 22 30.98 -4.32 18.23
CA LYS A 22 30.34 -3.08 17.76
C LYS A 22 30.12 -3.10 16.25
N ARG A 23 31.14 -3.51 15.48
CA ARG A 23 31.05 -3.65 14.02
C ARG A 23 29.98 -4.66 13.63
N GLU A 24 29.95 -5.82 14.28
CA GLU A 24 28.92 -6.84 14.05
C GLU A 24 27.50 -6.30 14.32
N LYS A 25 27.31 -5.61 15.44
CA LYS A 25 26.02 -4.95 15.73
C LYS A 25 25.62 -3.93 14.67
N GLU A 26 26.56 -3.14 14.19
CA GLU A 26 26.30 -2.15 13.13
C GLU A 26 25.89 -2.84 11.82
N MET A 27 26.58 -3.91 11.42
CA MET A 27 26.24 -4.69 10.23
C MET A 27 24.85 -5.31 10.34
N VAL A 28 24.52 -5.95 11.47
CA VAL A 28 23.17 -6.53 11.69
C VAL A 28 22.09 -5.45 11.66
N LYS A 29 22.35 -4.27 12.26
CA LYS A 29 21.41 -3.15 12.24
C LYS A 29 21.15 -2.63 10.83
N GLN A 30 22.22 -2.48 10.03
CA GLN A 30 22.10 -2.05 8.64
C GLN A 30 21.31 -3.07 7.81
N TYR A 31 21.61 -4.36 7.97
CA TYR A 31 20.89 -5.43 7.28
C TYR A 31 19.40 -5.45 7.65
N HIS A 32 19.07 -5.35 8.94
CA HIS A 32 17.68 -5.26 9.40
C HIS A 32 16.95 -4.04 8.81
N GLN A 33 17.63 -2.90 8.73
CA GLN A 33 17.06 -1.69 8.13
C GLN A 33 16.80 -1.89 6.63
N GLN A 34 17.71 -2.52 5.91
CA GLN A 34 17.52 -2.84 4.49
C GLN A 34 16.31 -3.75 4.27
N LEU A 35 16.13 -4.79 5.10
CA LEU A 35 14.97 -5.67 5.03
C LEU A 35 13.66 -4.93 5.27
N LYS A 36 13.62 -4.05 6.28
CA LYS A 36 12.45 -3.22 6.57
C LYS A 36 12.11 -2.28 5.40
N ASN A 37 13.12 -1.63 4.83
CA ASN A 37 12.94 -0.71 3.71
C ASN A 37 12.43 -1.44 2.47
N ASN A 38 12.97 -2.61 2.15
CA ASN A 38 12.51 -3.43 1.02
C ASN A 38 11.04 -3.84 1.19
N LYS A 39 10.67 -4.33 2.38
CA LYS A 39 9.28 -4.70 2.68
C LYS A 39 8.32 -3.51 2.60
N ALA A 40 8.76 -2.32 3.03
CA ALA A 40 7.97 -1.11 2.95
C ALA A 40 7.76 -0.69 1.49
N ARG A 41 8.82 -0.73 0.66
CA ARG A 41 8.77 -0.40 -0.76
C ARG A 41 7.82 -1.34 -1.52
N GLU A 42 7.92 -2.65 -1.30
CA GLU A 42 7.01 -3.64 -1.91
C GLU A 42 5.54 -3.39 -1.55
N LYS A 43 5.27 -3.03 -0.28
CA LYS A 43 3.91 -2.72 0.18
C LYS A 43 3.38 -1.44 -0.48
N GLU A 44 4.21 -0.42 -0.61
CA GLU A 44 3.86 0.83 -1.27
C GLU A 44 3.59 0.64 -2.77
N GLU A 45 4.45 -0.12 -3.46
CA GLU A 45 4.26 -0.46 -4.88
C GLU A 45 2.97 -1.24 -5.12
N ARG A 46 2.67 -2.22 -4.26
CA ARG A 46 1.41 -2.96 -4.31
C ARG A 46 0.20 -2.05 -4.11
N ARG A 47 0.29 -1.09 -3.18
CA ARG A 47 -0.77 -0.11 -2.92
C ARG A 47 -0.98 0.79 -4.14
N LYS A 48 0.09 1.37 -4.69
CA LYS A 48 0.03 2.20 -5.91
C LYS A 48 -0.60 1.44 -7.08
N ARG A 49 -0.23 0.18 -7.28
CA ARG A 49 -0.81 -0.68 -8.32
C ARG A 49 -2.31 -0.92 -8.11
N GLN A 50 -2.74 -1.13 -6.86
CA GLN A 50 -4.16 -1.30 -6.55
C GLN A 50 -4.96 -0.02 -6.76
N GLU A 51 -4.42 1.13 -6.37
CA GLU A 51 -5.04 2.44 -6.59
C GLU A 51 -5.17 2.75 -8.08
N GLU A 52 -4.12 2.48 -8.86
CA GLU A 52 -4.15 2.63 -10.32
C GLU A 52 -5.17 1.69 -10.96
N ASN A 53 -5.19 0.41 -10.57
CA ASN A 53 -6.17 -0.56 -11.10
C ASN A 53 -7.61 -0.15 -10.76
N GLN A 54 -7.87 0.35 -9.55
CA GLN A 54 -9.19 0.86 -9.17
C GLN A 54 -9.57 2.09 -10.00
N ARG A 55 -8.63 3.02 -10.21
CA ARG A 55 -8.86 4.17 -11.08
C ARG A 55 -9.19 3.75 -12.51
N ARG A 56 -8.42 2.82 -13.08
CA ARG A 56 -8.68 2.26 -14.42
C ARG A 56 -10.04 1.56 -14.49
N ARG A 57 -10.45 0.82 -13.45
CA ARG A 57 -11.80 0.22 -13.39
C ARG A 57 -12.89 1.28 -13.38
N ALA A 58 -12.78 2.30 -12.53
CA ALA A 58 -13.75 3.39 -12.47
C ALA A 58 -13.84 4.17 -13.80
N GLU A 59 -12.70 4.43 -14.46
CA GLU A 59 -12.67 5.05 -15.78
C GLU A 59 -13.27 4.13 -16.87
N ASN A 60 -13.01 2.81 -16.79
CA ASN A 60 -13.59 1.84 -17.70
C ASN A 60 -15.09 1.67 -17.48
N GLU A 61 -15.59 1.71 -16.24
CA GLU A 61 -17.03 1.71 -15.93
C GLU A 61 -17.70 2.94 -16.54
N LYS A 62 -17.10 4.13 -16.37
CA LYS A 62 -17.58 5.37 -17.02
C LYS A 62 -17.57 5.30 -18.55
N LYS A 63 -16.57 4.66 -19.15
CA LYS A 63 -16.47 4.48 -20.61
C LYS A 63 -17.39 3.38 -21.15
N ALA A 64 -17.55 2.29 -20.39
CA ALA A 64 -18.42 1.16 -20.72
C ALA A 64 -19.90 1.50 -20.56
N GLU A 65 -20.20 2.57 -19.83
CA GLU A 65 -21.49 3.24 -19.90
C GLU A 65 -21.68 3.87 -21.29
N ILE A 66 -22.09 3.05 -22.25
CA ILE A 66 -22.45 3.49 -23.61
C ILE A 66 -23.73 4.32 -23.50
N VAL A 67 -23.56 5.62 -23.37
CA VAL A 67 -24.64 6.60 -23.31
C VAL A 67 -25.13 6.98 -24.70
N GLN A 68 -26.45 7.01 -24.88
CA GLN A 68 -27.07 7.58 -26.09
C GLN A 68 -27.44 9.05 -25.82
N VAL A 69 -26.72 9.98 -26.44
CA VAL A 69 -27.03 11.42 -26.31
C VAL A 69 -28.33 11.76 -27.05
N ILE A 70 -29.37 12.12 -26.30
CA ILE A 70 -30.66 12.52 -26.87
C ILE A 70 -30.67 14.02 -27.14
N ARG A 71 -30.36 14.42 -28.38
CA ARG A 71 -30.36 15.84 -28.79
C ARG A 71 -31.75 16.46 -28.92
N ASN A 72 -32.77 15.66 -29.24
CA ASN A 72 -34.14 16.15 -29.42
C ASN A 72 -35.09 15.54 -28.38
N THR A 73 -35.55 16.37 -27.44
CA THR A 73 -36.41 15.97 -26.32
C THR A 73 -37.85 15.65 -26.74
N THR A 74 -38.31 16.11 -27.90
CA THR A 74 -39.65 15.79 -28.42
C THR A 74 -39.83 14.29 -28.68
N LYS A 75 -38.72 13.57 -28.94
CA LYS A 75 -38.74 12.12 -29.11
C LYS A 75 -39.15 11.39 -27.82
N LEU A 76 -38.66 11.84 -26.67
CA LEU A 76 -39.05 11.26 -25.36
C LEU A 76 -40.54 11.47 -25.09
N LYS A 77 -41.08 12.63 -25.43
CA LYS A 77 -42.51 12.95 -25.25
C LYS A 77 -43.43 12.09 -26.12
N ARG A 78 -42.92 11.53 -27.22
CA ARG A 78 -43.65 10.65 -28.15
C ARG A 78 -43.53 9.16 -27.80
N MET A 79 -42.65 8.78 -26.88
CA MET A 79 -42.41 7.38 -26.52
C MET A 79 -43.50 6.80 -25.60
N LYS A 80 -43.64 5.48 -25.62
CA LYS A 80 -44.58 4.77 -24.75
C LYS A 80 -44.10 4.82 -23.29
N LYS A 81 -45.04 4.99 -22.35
CA LYS A 81 -44.75 5.06 -20.90
C LYS A 81 -43.95 3.86 -20.36
N LYS A 82 -44.12 2.65 -20.95
CA LYS A 82 -43.33 1.44 -20.59
C LYS A 82 -41.86 1.53 -21.01
N GLN A 83 -41.54 2.20 -22.11
CA GLN A 83 -40.17 2.38 -22.59
C GLN A 83 -39.44 3.44 -21.77
N LEU A 84 -40.14 4.53 -21.42
CA LEU A 84 -39.59 5.60 -20.56
C LEU A 84 -39.13 5.08 -19.20
N ARG A 85 -39.79 4.05 -18.64
CA ARG A 85 -39.39 3.41 -17.36
C ARG A 85 -38.03 2.71 -17.41
N LYS A 86 -37.53 2.38 -18.61
CA LYS A 86 -36.22 1.72 -18.80
C LYS A 86 -35.09 2.72 -19.05
N ILE A 87 -35.41 4.00 -19.27
CA ILE A 87 -34.42 5.02 -19.55
C ILE A 87 -33.91 5.56 -18.22
N GLU A 88 -32.60 5.48 -18.01
CA GLU A 88 -31.93 6.13 -16.89
C GLU A 88 -31.18 7.36 -17.39
N LYS A 89 -31.27 8.47 -16.66
CA LYS A 89 -30.53 9.68 -17.00
C LYS A 89 -29.10 9.52 -16.49
N ARG A 90 -28.13 9.78 -17.36
CA ARG A 90 -26.70 9.87 -17.05
C ARG A 90 -26.16 11.19 -17.58
N ASP A 91 -25.35 11.86 -16.78
CA ASP A 91 -24.77 13.14 -17.16
C ASP A 91 -23.46 12.89 -17.93
N THR A 92 -23.37 13.49 -19.12
CA THR A 92 -22.22 13.34 -20.04
C THR A 92 -21.41 14.64 -20.15
N LEU A 93 -21.35 15.41 -19.06
CA LEU A 93 -20.64 16.70 -18.99
C LEU A 93 -19.12 16.51 -18.86
#